data_AF-A0A3S0Z4T3-F1
#
_entry.id   AF-A0A3S0Z4T3-F1
#
_cell.length_a   1.000
_cell.length_b   1.000
_cell.length_c   1.000
_cell.angle_alpha   90.00
_cell.angle_beta   90.00
_cell.angle_gamma   90.00
#
_symmetry.space_group_name_H-M   'P 1'
#
loop_
_entity.id
_entity.type
_entity.pdbx_description
1 polymer ?
#
loop_
_entity_poly.entity_id
_entity_poly.type
_entity_poly.pdbx_seq_one_letter_code
_entity_poly.pdbx_strand_id
1 'polypeptide(L)'
;MIEKIVKPYITPIVKKIVMPLKRLKNWPKLLAKFIKKLFKSILGQKEITKASYVRFGNLYVSKKLIVISILVLLVLYFFIFIRPPKFINKMLHRTPSITVSADGQAGAYSGDAKLKSKDGDVLFEGSLVDGQYDGQGKLYWENGNLKEQGTYAGGLITEGSRYNEEGQLIYTGAFADNVYEGQGRLYYPNGNVSYQGEFKAGTPNGTGSRYSESGVLLYEGGFANGVYNGEGTEYAEDGTMIYQGGFLAGNYDGTGKKLYDNGVVQYSGEFISGKLSGAGSEFYESGSVKYEGAFLAGLYSGSGTLYTTDGTTVYAGGFLNGSYQGEGELFGKTGLPVYKGSFSGGKYHGEGQSFDDQGRLQYQGSFVDGKLNGLGTWYKEDGSAIYKGYFRNGELDPSAFLGLSAVRLEELLGKATGVDVLNAPPVDLGSELSDDPVALEGSAEELPEAAAGISPSLKMRFQELKLSFIVEMDDSGSGEAAVQEVQIGSGAVLERMYKELSARAKAEGPALTLVAQSASASFYAEGLTYRFELDGKKNGLPLSGTIVRE
;
A
#
# COMPACT_ATOMS: atom_id res chain seq x y z
N MET A 1 -57.97 -31.69 70.85
CA MET A 1 -57.28 -31.68 69.53
C MET A 1 -55.92 -31.02 69.56
N ILE A 2 -55.81 -29.73 69.89
CA ILE A 2 -54.55 -28.94 69.83
C ILE A 2 -53.35 -29.66 70.49
N GLU A 3 -53.51 -30.29 71.66
CA GLU A 3 -52.40 -30.97 72.32
C GLU A 3 -51.78 -32.12 71.50
N LYS A 4 -52.57 -32.90 70.75
CA LYS A 4 -52.02 -33.96 69.87
C LYS A 4 -51.27 -33.40 68.66
N ILE A 5 -51.65 -32.21 68.19
CA ILE A 5 -51.02 -31.54 67.03
C ILE A 5 -49.72 -30.85 67.45
N VAL A 6 -49.68 -30.23 68.62
CA VAL A 6 -48.57 -29.35 69.05
C VAL A 6 -47.45 -30.10 69.79
N LYS A 7 -47.78 -31.17 70.53
CA LYS A 7 -46.83 -31.94 71.35
C LYS A 7 -45.68 -32.60 70.55
N PRO A 8 -45.86 -33.09 69.30
CA PRO A 8 -44.75 -33.56 68.47
C PRO A 8 -43.69 -32.48 68.18
N TYR A 9 -44.10 -31.22 68.05
CA TYR A 9 -43.20 -30.10 67.72
C TYR A 9 -42.57 -29.45 68.97
N ILE A 10 -43.29 -29.40 70.10
CA ILE A 10 -42.76 -28.88 71.38
C ILE A 10 -41.78 -29.87 72.04
N THR A 11 -41.99 -31.19 71.91
CA THR A 11 -41.14 -32.19 72.61
C THR A 11 -39.65 -32.10 72.22
N PRO A 12 -39.26 -31.97 70.92
CA PRO A 12 -37.89 -31.70 70.51
C PRO A 12 -37.33 -30.39 71.07
N ILE A 13 -38.14 -29.32 71.10
CA ILE A 13 -37.76 -27.99 71.60
C ILE A 13 -37.40 -28.07 73.10
N VAL A 14 -38.23 -28.73 73.92
CA VAL A 14 -37.94 -28.91 75.36
C VAL A 14 -36.68 -29.76 75.56
N LYS A 15 -36.49 -30.82 74.76
CA LYS A 15 -35.36 -31.76 74.90
C LYS A 15 -34.03 -31.20 74.35
N LYS A 16 -34.04 -30.36 73.31
CA LYS A 16 -32.84 -29.78 72.67
C LYS A 16 -32.52 -28.34 73.07
N ILE A 17 -33.46 -27.59 73.65
CA ILE A 17 -33.25 -26.19 74.07
C ILE A 17 -33.37 -26.08 75.59
N VAL A 18 -34.52 -26.41 76.17
CA VAL A 18 -34.76 -26.18 77.61
C VAL A 18 -33.88 -27.05 78.52
N MET A 19 -33.56 -28.29 78.11
CA MET A 19 -32.65 -29.17 78.86
C MET A 19 -31.17 -28.72 78.86
N PRO A 20 -30.53 -28.34 77.74
CA PRO A 20 -29.19 -27.76 77.80
C PRO A 20 -29.15 -26.34 78.40
N LEU A 21 -30.20 -25.53 78.24
CA LEU A 21 -30.32 -24.24 78.93
C LEU A 21 -30.30 -24.41 80.47
N LYS A 22 -30.85 -25.52 80.99
CA LYS A 22 -30.73 -25.93 82.40
C LYS A 22 -29.30 -26.27 82.86
N ARG A 23 -28.34 -26.48 81.94
CA ARG A 23 -26.93 -26.81 82.24
C ARG A 23 -26.00 -25.58 82.18
N LEU A 24 -26.48 -24.40 81.78
CA LEU A 24 -25.69 -23.17 81.81
C LEU A 24 -25.60 -22.61 83.24
N LYS A 25 -24.39 -22.60 83.79
CA LYS A 25 -24.09 -22.28 85.20
C LYS A 25 -24.50 -20.86 85.62
N ASN A 26 -24.51 -19.90 84.68
CA ASN A 26 -24.83 -18.49 84.92
C ASN A 26 -26.15 -18.04 84.25
N TRP A 27 -27.24 -18.77 84.52
CA TRP A 27 -28.59 -18.29 84.19
C TRP A 27 -28.99 -17.12 85.11
N PRO A 28 -29.46 -15.96 84.62
CA PRO A 28 -29.99 -14.90 85.48
C PRO A 28 -31.23 -15.42 86.22
N LYS A 29 -31.10 -15.70 87.53
CA LYS A 29 -32.15 -16.32 88.36
C LYS A 29 -33.49 -15.57 88.30
N LEU A 30 -33.44 -14.25 88.07
CA LEU A 30 -34.59 -13.38 87.82
C LEU A 30 -35.35 -13.77 86.55
N LEU A 31 -34.68 -13.99 85.42
CA LEU A 31 -35.31 -14.35 84.15
C LEU A 31 -35.98 -15.73 84.22
N ALA A 32 -35.34 -16.71 84.87
CA ALA A 32 -35.96 -18.02 85.13
C ALA A 32 -37.20 -17.90 86.03
N LYS A 33 -37.13 -17.14 87.12
CA LYS A 33 -38.30 -16.88 87.99
C LYS A 33 -39.41 -16.17 87.21
N PHE A 34 -39.08 -15.17 86.38
CA PHE A 34 -40.03 -14.40 85.59
C PHE A 34 -40.76 -15.30 84.59
N ILE A 35 -40.03 -16.03 83.73
CA ILE A 35 -40.61 -16.97 82.75
C ILE A 35 -41.46 -18.04 83.45
N LYS A 36 -40.98 -18.61 84.57
CA LYS A 36 -41.72 -19.64 85.32
C LYS A 36 -42.99 -19.09 85.99
N LYS A 37 -42.97 -17.83 86.45
CA LYS A 37 -44.16 -17.11 86.97
C LYS A 37 -45.14 -16.77 85.85
N LEU A 38 -44.65 -16.34 84.69
CA LEU A 38 -45.44 -16.08 83.49
C LEU A 38 -46.17 -17.36 83.02
N PHE A 39 -45.43 -18.47 82.88
CA PHE A 39 -45.97 -19.78 82.55
C PHE A 39 -47.06 -20.22 83.55
N LYS A 40 -46.79 -20.13 84.86
CA LYS A 40 -47.75 -20.56 85.89
C LYS A 40 -49.02 -19.67 85.91
N SER A 41 -48.86 -18.36 85.71
CA SER A 41 -49.96 -17.39 85.64
C SER A 41 -50.86 -17.60 84.42
N ILE A 42 -50.26 -17.86 83.25
CA ILE A 42 -50.98 -17.90 81.97
C ILE A 42 -51.52 -19.29 81.67
N LEU A 43 -50.75 -20.37 81.88
CA LEU A 43 -51.24 -21.73 81.60
C LEU A 43 -52.17 -22.27 82.71
N GLY A 44 -52.00 -21.84 83.96
CA GLY A 44 -52.65 -22.44 85.14
C GLY A 44 -54.13 -22.10 85.37
N GLN A 45 -54.69 -21.06 84.75
CA GLN A 45 -56.11 -20.70 84.94
C GLN A 45 -57.06 -21.54 84.06
N LYS A 46 -58.20 -22.02 84.57
CA LYS A 46 -59.23 -22.63 83.72
C LYS A 46 -59.94 -21.54 82.89
N GLU A 47 -60.06 -21.74 81.57
CA GLU A 47 -60.72 -20.78 80.66
C GLU A 47 -62.24 -20.90 80.74
N ILE A 48 -62.90 -20.17 81.66
CA ILE A 48 -64.37 -20.23 81.83
C ILE A 48 -65.02 -18.85 82.09
N THR A 49 -64.34 -17.73 81.77
CA THR A 49 -64.94 -16.39 81.88
C THR A 49 -64.58 -15.48 80.69
N LYS A 50 -65.51 -14.57 80.31
CA LYS A 50 -65.31 -13.61 79.19
C LYS A 50 -64.01 -12.81 79.29
N ALA A 51 -63.51 -12.55 80.51
CA ALA A 51 -62.27 -11.84 80.76
C ALA A 51 -61.00 -12.57 80.26
N SER A 52 -61.06 -13.89 80.00
CA SER A 52 -59.93 -14.69 79.47
C SER A 52 -59.70 -14.50 77.97
N TYR A 53 -60.61 -13.84 77.26
CA TYR A 53 -60.57 -13.64 75.81
C TYR A 53 -60.32 -12.17 75.45
N VAL A 54 -59.73 -11.93 74.28
CA VAL A 54 -59.66 -10.61 73.63
C VAL A 54 -60.57 -10.65 72.42
N ARG A 55 -61.40 -9.61 72.25
CA ARG A 55 -62.23 -9.46 71.07
C ARG A 55 -61.40 -8.82 69.95
N PHE A 56 -61.32 -9.49 68.80
CA PHE A 56 -60.65 -9.01 67.60
C PHE A 56 -61.69 -8.99 66.48
N GLY A 57 -62.28 -7.83 66.22
CA GLY A 57 -63.47 -7.69 65.37
C GLY A 57 -64.66 -8.51 65.91
N ASN A 58 -65.11 -9.49 65.12
CA ASN A 58 -66.21 -10.39 65.48
C ASN A 58 -65.77 -11.70 66.17
N LEU A 59 -64.47 -11.94 66.33
CA LEU A 59 -63.93 -13.17 66.93
C LEU A 59 -63.41 -12.93 68.35
N TYR A 60 -63.56 -13.93 69.22
CA TYR A 60 -63.00 -13.93 70.58
C TYR A 60 -61.83 -14.91 70.63
N VAL A 61 -60.61 -14.40 70.83
CA VAL A 61 -59.39 -15.22 70.87
C VAL A 61 -58.89 -15.31 72.31
N SER A 62 -58.58 -16.52 72.80
CA SER A 62 -58.03 -16.71 74.15
C SER A 62 -56.72 -15.94 74.30
N LYS A 63 -56.55 -15.22 75.42
CA LYS A 63 -55.29 -14.57 75.81
C LYS A 63 -54.13 -15.57 75.86
N LYS A 64 -54.38 -16.83 76.23
CA LYS A 64 -53.37 -17.89 76.19
C LYS A 64 -52.97 -18.23 74.77
N LEU A 65 -53.93 -18.34 73.85
CA LEU A 65 -53.65 -18.64 72.45
C LEU A 65 -52.80 -17.53 71.83
N ILE A 66 -53.12 -16.26 72.09
CA ILE A 66 -52.32 -15.11 71.64
C ILE A 66 -50.88 -15.20 72.16
N VAL A 67 -50.69 -15.42 73.47
CA VAL A 67 -49.33 -15.53 74.06
C VAL A 67 -48.56 -16.74 73.53
N ILE A 68 -49.23 -17.88 73.32
CA ILE A 68 -48.61 -19.08 72.72
C ILE A 68 -48.22 -18.81 71.26
N SER A 69 -49.08 -18.18 70.47
CA SER A 69 -48.78 -17.81 69.08
C SER A 69 -47.61 -16.82 68.99
N ILE A 70 -47.55 -15.80 69.86
CA ILE A 70 -46.41 -14.88 69.95
C ILE A 70 -45.13 -15.61 70.35
N LEU A 71 -45.20 -16.55 71.31
CA LEU A 71 -44.04 -17.35 71.71
C LEU A 71 -43.55 -18.25 70.56
N VAL A 72 -44.46 -18.88 69.82
CA VAL A 72 -44.15 -19.70 68.64
C VAL A 72 -43.56 -18.84 67.53
N LEU A 73 -44.10 -17.64 67.28
CA LEU A 73 -43.54 -16.68 66.32
C LEU A 73 -42.14 -16.19 66.72
N LEU A 74 -41.88 -15.92 68.00
CA LEU A 74 -40.55 -15.57 68.50
C LEU A 74 -39.54 -16.73 68.35
N VAL A 75 -39.97 -17.97 68.59
CA VAL A 75 -39.15 -19.16 68.38
C VAL A 75 -38.88 -19.40 66.89
N LEU A 76 -39.89 -19.24 66.02
CA LEU A 76 -39.73 -19.28 64.56
C LEU A 76 -38.78 -18.18 64.09
N TYR A 77 -38.95 -16.95 64.54
CA TYR A 77 -38.05 -15.82 64.24
C TYR A 77 -36.60 -16.14 64.63
N PHE A 78 -36.38 -16.65 65.85
CA PHE A 78 -35.05 -17.10 66.30
C PHE A 78 -34.47 -18.21 65.38
N PHE A 79 -35.28 -19.18 64.98
CA PHE A 79 -34.86 -20.29 64.08
C PHE A 79 -34.87 -19.97 62.58
N ILE A 80 -35.31 -18.78 62.15
CA ILE A 80 -35.25 -18.36 60.73
C ILE A 80 -34.13 -17.32 60.53
N PHE A 81 -33.94 -16.43 61.52
CA PHE A 81 -33.04 -15.27 61.41
C PHE A 81 -31.78 -15.37 62.28
N ILE A 82 -31.84 -15.96 63.49
CA ILE A 82 -30.72 -15.90 64.46
C ILE A 82 -29.86 -17.18 64.44
N ARG A 83 -30.47 -18.36 64.49
CA ARG A 83 -29.77 -19.66 64.40
C ARG A 83 -30.60 -20.71 63.66
N PRO A 84 -30.59 -20.71 62.31
CA PRO A 84 -31.36 -21.68 61.54
C PRO A 84 -30.86 -23.12 61.67
N PRO A 85 -31.74 -24.12 61.80
CA PRO A 85 -31.37 -25.54 61.68
C PRO A 85 -30.95 -25.85 60.23
N LYS A 86 -30.07 -26.83 60.03
CA LYS A 86 -29.52 -27.19 58.70
C LYS A 86 -30.58 -27.36 57.59
N PHE A 87 -31.77 -27.87 57.93
CA PHE A 87 -32.88 -28.02 56.98
C PHE A 87 -33.44 -26.68 56.47
N ILE A 88 -33.48 -25.63 57.30
CA ILE A 88 -33.97 -24.31 56.90
C ILE A 88 -33.00 -23.63 55.93
N ASN A 89 -31.68 -23.81 56.08
CA ASN A 89 -30.71 -23.31 55.10
C ASN A 89 -30.90 -23.98 53.73
N LYS A 90 -31.12 -25.30 53.69
CA LYS A 90 -31.43 -26.04 52.45
C LYS A 90 -32.76 -25.61 51.82
N MET A 91 -33.78 -25.34 52.64
CA MET A 91 -35.09 -24.87 52.16
C MET A 91 -35.06 -23.43 51.63
N LEU A 92 -34.28 -22.55 52.26
CA LEU A 92 -34.17 -21.12 51.91
C LEU A 92 -33.05 -20.81 50.89
N HIS A 93 -32.42 -21.82 50.29
CA HIS A 93 -31.37 -21.66 49.25
C HIS A 93 -30.25 -20.69 49.67
N ARG A 94 -29.90 -20.66 50.96
CA ARG A 94 -28.85 -19.76 51.48
C ARG A 94 -27.48 -20.35 51.22
N THR A 95 -26.69 -19.71 50.35
CA THR A 95 -25.29 -20.05 50.11
C THR A 95 -24.47 -19.89 51.40
N PRO A 96 -23.80 -20.95 51.90
CA PRO A 96 -22.92 -20.84 53.06
C PRO A 96 -21.75 -19.89 52.76
N SER A 97 -21.36 -19.09 53.75
CA SER A 97 -20.13 -18.31 53.68
C SER A 97 -18.99 -19.05 54.38
N ILE A 98 -17.86 -19.20 53.70
CA ILE A 98 -16.66 -19.87 54.21
C ILE A 98 -15.55 -18.81 54.27
N THR A 99 -14.98 -18.60 55.45
CA THR A 99 -13.75 -17.79 55.60
C THR A 99 -12.58 -18.66 55.20
N VAL A 100 -11.78 -18.17 54.25
CA VAL A 100 -10.66 -18.92 53.67
C VAL A 100 -9.44 -18.89 54.62
N SER A 101 -8.63 -19.94 54.62
CA SER A 101 -7.31 -19.93 55.27
C SER A 101 -6.34 -18.99 54.54
N ALA A 102 -5.11 -18.80 55.06
CA ALA A 102 -4.12 -17.91 54.44
C ALA A 102 -3.62 -18.41 53.06
N ASP A 103 -4.03 -19.62 52.72
CA ASP A 103 -3.56 -20.51 51.67
C ASP A 103 -4.65 -20.71 50.59
N GLY A 104 -5.72 -19.91 50.61
CA GLY A 104 -6.68 -19.78 49.51
C GLY A 104 -7.73 -20.90 49.38
N GLN A 105 -7.64 -21.96 50.17
CA GLN A 105 -8.51 -23.13 50.04
C GLN A 105 -9.71 -23.12 51.00
N ALA A 106 -10.89 -23.52 50.50
CA ALA A 106 -12.12 -23.64 51.27
C ALA A 106 -12.24 -24.97 52.07
N GLY A 107 -11.12 -25.67 52.30
CA GLY A 107 -11.10 -27.08 52.72
C GLY A 107 -11.77 -28.01 51.69
N ALA A 108 -11.96 -29.29 52.02
CA ALA A 108 -12.65 -30.24 51.14
C ALA A 108 -14.18 -30.02 51.15
N TYR A 109 -14.63 -28.85 50.70
CA TYR A 109 -16.03 -28.48 50.57
C TYR A 109 -16.48 -28.55 49.10
N SER A 110 -17.66 -29.14 48.88
CA SER A 110 -18.28 -29.24 47.56
C SER A 110 -19.74 -28.76 47.60
N GLY A 111 -20.14 -28.01 46.56
CA GLY A 111 -21.42 -27.30 46.45
C GLY A 111 -21.25 -25.77 46.38
N ASP A 112 -22.35 -25.04 46.31
CA ASP A 112 -22.31 -23.57 46.20
C ASP A 112 -21.91 -22.90 47.51
N ALA A 113 -21.00 -21.91 47.45
CA ALA A 113 -20.59 -21.11 48.60
C ALA A 113 -20.21 -19.67 48.23
N LYS A 114 -20.10 -18.82 49.25
CA LYS A 114 -19.38 -17.54 49.18
C LYS A 114 -18.08 -17.64 49.96
N LEU A 115 -16.93 -17.51 49.30
CA LEU A 115 -15.63 -17.43 49.96
C LEU A 115 -15.35 -15.99 50.39
N LYS A 116 -14.84 -15.83 51.61
CA LYS A 116 -14.52 -14.54 52.21
C LYS A 116 -13.08 -14.45 52.71
N SER A 117 -12.49 -13.27 52.53
CA SER A 117 -11.26 -12.86 53.20
C SER A 117 -11.41 -12.89 54.74
N LYS A 118 -10.29 -12.82 55.46
CA LYS A 118 -10.27 -12.68 56.93
C LYS A 118 -11.02 -11.43 57.40
N ASP A 119 -10.93 -10.35 56.63
CA ASP A 119 -11.56 -9.07 56.91
C ASP A 119 -13.06 -9.04 56.53
N GLY A 120 -13.53 -10.06 55.80
CA GLY A 120 -14.94 -10.32 55.52
C GLY A 120 -15.38 -10.05 54.08
N ASP A 121 -14.51 -9.49 53.25
CA ASP A 121 -14.75 -9.21 51.83
C ASP A 121 -14.99 -10.49 51.03
N VAL A 122 -15.88 -10.44 50.05
CA VAL A 122 -16.22 -11.61 49.22
C VAL A 122 -15.17 -11.74 48.12
N LEU A 123 -14.47 -12.88 48.09
CA LEU A 123 -13.46 -13.19 47.08
C LEU A 123 -14.06 -14.01 45.93
N PHE A 124 -14.96 -14.95 46.25
CA PHE A 124 -15.62 -15.81 45.26
C PHE A 124 -17.08 -16.10 45.67
N GLU A 125 -17.97 -16.23 44.70
CA GLU A 125 -19.33 -16.76 44.86
C GLU A 125 -19.64 -17.72 43.70
N GLY A 126 -19.84 -18.99 44.01
CA GLY A 126 -20.07 -20.02 42.99
C GLY A 126 -20.03 -21.44 43.52
N SER A 127 -20.10 -22.38 42.59
CA SER A 127 -19.95 -23.81 42.85
C SER A 127 -18.48 -24.17 43.15
N LEU A 128 -18.28 -25.12 44.06
CA LEU A 128 -16.99 -25.65 44.46
C LEU A 128 -16.99 -27.18 44.38
N VAL A 129 -15.82 -27.77 44.09
CA VAL A 129 -15.53 -29.20 44.24
C VAL A 129 -14.21 -29.36 44.97
N ASP A 130 -14.23 -30.06 46.11
CA ASP A 130 -13.08 -30.29 47.00
C ASP A 130 -12.27 -29.01 47.33
N GLY A 131 -12.99 -27.90 47.45
CA GLY A 131 -12.44 -26.57 47.78
C GLY A 131 -11.95 -25.73 46.60
N GLN A 132 -11.97 -26.27 45.37
CA GLN A 132 -11.58 -25.58 44.15
C GLN A 132 -12.81 -25.01 43.41
N TYR A 133 -12.61 -23.96 42.61
CA TYR A 133 -13.66 -23.41 41.73
C TYR A 133 -14.00 -24.42 40.64
N ASP A 134 -15.26 -24.85 40.58
CA ASP A 134 -15.72 -25.85 39.62
C ASP A 134 -17.23 -25.68 39.36
N GLY A 135 -17.61 -25.49 38.09
CA GLY A 135 -18.96 -25.07 37.71
C GLY A 135 -19.08 -23.55 37.58
N GLN A 136 -20.29 -23.00 37.79
CA GLN A 136 -20.54 -21.56 37.62
C GLN A 136 -20.05 -20.74 38.82
N GLY A 137 -19.39 -19.62 38.57
CA GLY A 137 -18.90 -18.75 39.63
C GLY A 137 -18.61 -17.30 39.23
N LYS A 138 -18.37 -16.49 40.27
CA LYS A 138 -17.94 -15.09 40.23
C LYS A 138 -16.75 -14.90 41.15
N LEU A 139 -15.64 -14.41 40.62
CA LEU A 139 -14.44 -14.03 41.34
C LEU A 139 -14.38 -12.51 41.42
N TYR A 140 -13.90 -11.97 42.55
CA TYR A 140 -13.86 -10.53 42.83
C TYR A 140 -12.42 -10.07 43.10
N TRP A 141 -12.15 -8.80 42.79
CA TRP A 141 -10.95 -8.09 43.23
C TRP A 141 -11.03 -7.72 44.72
N GLU A 142 -9.91 -7.38 45.34
CA GLU A 142 -9.87 -6.97 46.76
C GLU A 142 -10.71 -5.70 47.04
N ASN A 143 -10.90 -4.84 46.03
CA ASN A 143 -11.78 -3.66 46.10
C ASN A 143 -13.28 -4.01 46.00
N GLY A 144 -13.64 -5.28 45.84
CA GLY A 144 -15.01 -5.77 45.73
C GLY A 144 -15.63 -5.71 44.33
N ASN A 145 -14.93 -5.15 43.33
CA ASN A 145 -15.39 -5.19 41.94
C ASN A 145 -15.27 -6.61 41.37
N LEU A 146 -16.14 -6.93 40.41
CA LEU A 146 -16.10 -8.22 39.72
C LEU A 146 -14.77 -8.32 38.95
N LYS A 147 -14.12 -9.48 39.06
CA LYS A 147 -12.89 -9.82 38.33
C LYS A 147 -13.20 -10.75 37.16
N GLU A 148 -13.88 -11.86 37.46
CA GLU A 148 -14.23 -12.89 36.48
C GLU A 148 -15.63 -13.45 36.79
N GLN A 149 -16.41 -13.77 35.76
CA GLN A 149 -17.69 -14.47 35.89
C GLN A 149 -17.82 -15.49 34.77
N GLY A 150 -18.07 -16.75 35.11
CA GLY A 150 -18.19 -17.82 34.11
C GLY A 150 -18.13 -19.23 34.67
N THR A 151 -17.77 -20.16 33.79
CA THR A 151 -17.52 -21.57 34.08
C THR A 151 -16.07 -21.76 34.53
N TYR A 152 -15.88 -22.50 35.63
CA TYR A 152 -14.59 -22.91 36.15
C TYR A 152 -14.46 -24.44 36.10
N ALA A 153 -13.22 -24.93 35.97
CA ALA A 153 -12.87 -26.33 36.15
C ALA A 153 -11.50 -26.41 36.83
N GLY A 154 -11.37 -27.22 37.89
CA GLY A 154 -10.08 -27.38 38.59
C GLY A 154 -9.47 -26.08 39.13
N GLY A 155 -10.30 -25.10 39.51
CA GLY A 155 -9.86 -23.80 40.02
C GLY A 155 -9.57 -22.72 38.96
N LEU A 156 -9.63 -23.05 37.67
CA LEU A 156 -9.34 -22.14 36.55
C LEU A 156 -10.62 -21.79 35.79
N ILE A 157 -10.74 -20.56 35.28
CA ILE A 157 -11.83 -20.19 34.37
C ILE A 157 -11.61 -20.85 33.01
N THR A 158 -12.68 -21.39 32.40
CA THR A 158 -12.66 -22.03 31.08
C THR A 158 -13.50 -21.30 30.04
N GLU A 159 -14.54 -20.59 30.47
CA GLU A 159 -15.38 -19.76 29.60
C GLU A 159 -16.08 -18.68 30.45
N GLY A 160 -16.10 -17.42 29.99
CA GLY A 160 -16.83 -16.36 30.69
C GLY A 160 -16.39 -14.95 30.33
N SER A 161 -16.58 -14.04 31.28
CA SER A 161 -16.25 -12.62 31.20
C SER A 161 -15.12 -12.27 32.18
N ARG A 162 -14.15 -11.45 31.75
CA ARG A 162 -13.11 -10.86 32.61
C ARG A 162 -13.22 -9.33 32.62
N TYR A 163 -12.93 -8.74 33.77
CA TYR A 163 -13.08 -7.32 34.09
C TYR A 163 -11.78 -6.78 34.74
N ASN A 164 -11.47 -5.49 34.54
CA ASN A 164 -10.37 -4.82 35.24
C ASN A 164 -10.76 -4.40 36.67
N GLU A 165 -9.83 -3.77 37.42
CA GLU A 165 -10.07 -3.35 38.80
C GLU A 165 -11.13 -2.24 38.90
N GLU A 166 -11.33 -1.45 37.85
CA GLU A 166 -12.37 -0.45 37.71
C GLU A 166 -13.77 -1.05 37.42
N GLY A 167 -13.86 -2.37 37.18
CA GLY A 167 -15.10 -3.08 36.87
C GLY A 167 -15.55 -2.96 35.40
N GLN A 168 -14.69 -2.47 34.51
CA GLN A 168 -14.92 -2.43 33.07
C GLN A 168 -14.72 -3.84 32.48
N LEU A 169 -15.62 -4.26 31.60
CA LEU A 169 -15.50 -5.50 30.86
C LEU A 169 -14.32 -5.39 29.88
N ILE A 170 -13.36 -6.32 29.95
CA ILE A 170 -12.20 -6.33 29.04
C ILE A 170 -12.23 -7.50 28.05
N TYR A 171 -12.83 -8.63 28.41
CA TYR A 171 -12.92 -9.83 27.57
C TYR A 171 -14.19 -10.65 27.83
N THR A 172 -14.75 -11.26 26.77
CA THR A 172 -15.68 -12.40 26.88
C THR A 172 -15.25 -13.52 25.94
N GLY A 173 -15.31 -14.78 26.37
CA GLY A 173 -14.93 -15.92 25.52
C GLY A 173 -14.39 -17.11 26.32
N ALA A 174 -13.72 -18.01 25.62
CA ALA A 174 -13.07 -19.18 26.21
C ALA A 174 -11.67 -18.85 26.77
N PHE A 175 -11.22 -19.71 27.68
CA PHE A 175 -9.94 -19.59 28.38
C PHE A 175 -9.25 -20.95 28.48
N ALA A 176 -7.92 -20.94 28.38
CA ALA A 176 -7.06 -22.05 28.74
C ALA A 176 -5.94 -21.52 29.65
N ASP A 177 -5.69 -22.19 30.79
CA ASP A 177 -4.67 -21.80 31.76
C ASP A 177 -4.71 -20.31 32.19
N ASN A 178 -5.93 -19.77 32.39
CA ASN A 178 -6.26 -18.35 32.65
C ASN A 178 -5.95 -17.36 31.51
N VAL A 179 -5.53 -17.84 30.35
CA VAL A 179 -5.20 -17.05 29.15
C VAL A 179 -6.35 -17.15 28.12
N TYR A 180 -6.56 -16.12 27.29
CA TYR A 180 -7.60 -16.14 26.25
C TYR A 180 -7.28 -17.17 25.17
N GLU A 181 -8.25 -18.02 24.84
CA GLU A 181 -8.08 -19.15 23.90
C GLU A 181 -9.40 -19.42 23.16
N GLY A 182 -9.35 -19.84 21.90
CA GLY A 182 -10.56 -20.11 21.11
C GLY A 182 -11.37 -18.85 20.79
N GLN A 183 -12.69 -18.95 20.69
CA GLN A 183 -13.54 -17.82 20.30
C GLN A 183 -13.75 -16.82 21.44
N GLY A 184 -13.60 -15.53 21.15
CA GLY A 184 -13.84 -14.46 22.13
C GLY A 184 -14.01 -13.05 21.54
N ARG A 185 -14.14 -12.08 22.44
CA ARG A 185 -14.24 -10.64 22.19
C ARG A 185 -13.41 -9.87 23.19
N LEU A 186 -12.63 -8.91 22.72
CA LEU A 186 -12.02 -7.85 23.53
C LEU A 186 -12.84 -6.56 23.43
N TYR A 187 -12.75 -5.72 24.45
CA TYR A 187 -13.52 -4.49 24.58
C TYR A 187 -12.63 -3.29 24.85
N TYR A 188 -13.05 -2.12 24.34
CA TYR A 188 -12.53 -0.82 24.71
C TYR A 188 -13.09 -0.36 26.07
N PRO A 189 -12.46 0.60 26.76
CA PRO A 189 -12.95 1.16 28.03
C PRO A 189 -14.37 1.76 27.97
N ASN A 190 -14.82 2.17 26.78
CA ASN A 190 -16.17 2.68 26.52
C ASN A 190 -17.24 1.58 26.35
N GLY A 191 -16.84 0.29 26.35
CA GLY A 191 -17.73 -0.86 26.19
C GLY A 191 -17.94 -1.33 24.74
N ASN A 192 -17.39 -0.64 23.73
CA ASN A 192 -17.41 -1.13 22.35
C ASN A 192 -16.43 -2.30 22.18
N VAL A 193 -16.75 -3.22 21.26
CA VAL A 193 -15.83 -4.31 20.90
C VAL A 193 -14.60 -3.72 20.20
N SER A 194 -13.40 -4.16 20.57
CA SER A 194 -12.15 -3.81 19.88
C SER A 194 -11.69 -4.91 18.92
N TYR A 195 -11.97 -6.17 19.27
CA TYR A 195 -11.73 -7.34 18.45
C TYR A 195 -12.74 -8.43 18.76
N GLN A 196 -13.18 -9.18 17.75
CA GLN A 196 -13.95 -10.42 17.89
C GLN A 196 -13.35 -11.48 16.98
N GLY A 197 -13.10 -12.69 17.49
CA GLY A 197 -12.56 -13.79 16.69
C GLY A 197 -11.81 -14.83 17.51
N GLU A 198 -10.91 -15.52 16.85
CA GLU A 198 -10.08 -16.58 17.42
C GLU A 198 -8.88 -16.04 18.21
N PHE A 199 -8.61 -16.67 19.34
CA PHE A 199 -7.48 -16.41 20.23
C PHE A 199 -6.63 -17.66 20.38
N LYS A 200 -5.32 -17.46 20.48
CA LYS A 200 -4.36 -18.48 20.90
C LYS A 200 -3.32 -17.87 21.83
N ALA A 201 -3.10 -18.49 22.98
CA ALA A 201 -2.17 -18.04 24.00
C ALA A 201 -2.31 -16.53 24.32
N GLY A 202 -3.54 -16.01 24.36
CA GLY A 202 -3.85 -14.64 24.78
C GLY A 202 -3.84 -13.60 23.66
N THR A 203 -3.52 -14.01 22.43
CA THR A 203 -3.40 -13.11 21.28
C THR A 203 -4.40 -13.48 20.17
N PRO A 204 -4.93 -12.51 19.40
CA PRO A 204 -5.66 -12.78 18.16
C PRO A 204 -4.87 -13.70 17.22
N ASN A 205 -5.46 -14.84 16.84
CA ASN A 205 -4.78 -15.89 16.08
C ASN A 205 -5.82 -16.78 15.40
N GLY A 206 -5.83 -16.84 14.07
CA GLY A 206 -6.95 -17.40 13.30
C GLY A 206 -7.80 -16.29 12.69
N THR A 207 -9.08 -16.55 12.43
CA THR A 207 -10.00 -15.57 11.81
C THR A 207 -10.59 -14.60 12.83
N GLY A 208 -10.81 -13.34 12.42
CA GLY A 208 -11.48 -12.35 13.26
C GLY A 208 -11.75 -11.02 12.59
N SER A 209 -12.35 -10.12 13.37
CA SER A 209 -12.70 -8.76 13.00
C SER A 209 -12.20 -7.78 14.06
N ARG A 210 -11.62 -6.67 13.64
CA ARG A 210 -11.12 -5.58 14.48
C ARG A 210 -11.91 -4.30 14.21
N TYR A 211 -12.22 -3.57 15.28
CA TYR A 211 -13.06 -2.38 15.23
C TYR A 211 -12.34 -1.17 15.84
N SER A 212 -12.79 0.03 15.49
CA SER A 212 -12.38 1.29 16.11
C SER A 212 -13.05 1.48 17.47
N GLU A 213 -12.59 2.47 18.24
CA GLU A 213 -13.26 2.85 19.50
C GLU A 213 -14.69 3.39 19.27
N SER A 214 -14.99 3.92 18.07
CA SER A 214 -16.34 4.30 17.65
C SER A 214 -17.22 3.12 17.19
N GLY A 215 -16.67 1.90 17.10
CA GLY A 215 -17.38 0.68 16.68
C GLY A 215 -17.42 0.44 15.17
N VAL A 216 -16.64 1.18 14.38
CA VAL A 216 -16.51 0.99 12.93
C VAL A 216 -15.59 -0.21 12.67
N LEU A 217 -15.94 -1.08 11.72
CA LEU A 217 -15.08 -2.18 11.30
C LEU A 217 -13.83 -1.60 10.61
N LEU A 218 -12.63 -1.97 11.08
CA LEU A 218 -11.35 -1.52 10.52
C LEU A 218 -10.65 -2.65 9.75
N TYR A 219 -10.85 -3.90 10.15
CA TYR A 219 -10.28 -5.06 9.48
C TYR A 219 -11.13 -6.31 9.71
N GLU A 220 -11.28 -7.15 8.70
CA GLU A 220 -11.74 -8.53 8.82
C GLU A 220 -10.79 -9.46 8.05
N GLY A 221 -10.43 -10.61 8.62
CA GLY A 221 -9.49 -11.52 7.97
C GLY A 221 -8.71 -12.39 8.96
N GLY A 222 -7.54 -12.85 8.52
CA GLY A 222 -6.64 -13.67 9.31
C GLY A 222 -5.71 -12.87 10.24
N PHE A 223 -5.39 -13.47 11.37
CA PHE A 223 -4.48 -12.94 12.38
C PHE A 223 -3.44 -14.00 12.76
N ALA A 224 -2.21 -13.57 12.98
CA ALA A 224 -1.16 -14.37 13.60
C ALA A 224 -0.48 -13.55 14.70
N ASN A 225 -0.54 -14.03 15.94
CA ASN A 225 0.07 -13.37 17.11
C ASN A 225 -0.32 -11.88 17.27
N GLY A 226 -1.56 -11.53 16.99
CA GLY A 226 -2.08 -10.16 17.11
C GLY A 226 -1.90 -9.24 15.90
N VAL A 227 -1.22 -9.68 14.83
CA VAL A 227 -1.06 -8.89 13.58
C VAL A 227 -1.79 -9.52 12.41
N TYR A 228 -2.19 -8.70 11.42
CA TYR A 228 -2.89 -9.17 10.20
C TYR A 228 -2.00 -10.15 9.41
N ASN A 229 -2.58 -11.28 8.98
CA ASN A 229 -1.86 -12.38 8.35
C ASN A 229 -2.78 -13.26 7.50
N GLY A 230 -2.40 -13.57 6.26
CA GLY A 230 -3.27 -14.24 5.30
C GLY A 230 -4.26 -13.27 4.66
N GLU A 231 -5.34 -13.79 4.08
CA GLU A 231 -6.36 -12.98 3.40
C GLU A 231 -7.14 -12.09 4.39
N GLY A 232 -7.47 -10.87 3.97
CA GLY A 232 -8.36 -9.97 4.69
C GLY A 232 -8.80 -8.74 3.90
N THR A 233 -9.67 -7.96 4.52
CA THR A 233 -10.21 -6.69 4.04
C THR A 233 -9.93 -5.61 5.08
N GLU A 234 -9.35 -4.48 4.67
CA GLU A 234 -9.07 -3.32 5.53
C GLU A 234 -9.96 -2.13 5.15
N TYR A 235 -10.39 -1.38 6.15
CA TYR A 235 -11.33 -0.26 6.04
C TYR A 235 -10.81 0.99 6.77
N ALA A 236 -11.20 2.16 6.28
CA ALA A 236 -10.99 3.45 6.90
C ALA A 236 -11.93 3.67 8.10
N GLU A 237 -11.67 4.71 8.91
CA GLU A 237 -12.50 5.07 10.07
C GLU A 237 -13.94 5.52 9.71
N ASP A 238 -14.22 5.82 8.44
CA ASP A 238 -15.56 6.08 7.92
C ASP A 238 -16.28 4.83 7.39
N GLY A 239 -15.60 3.67 7.37
CA GLY A 239 -16.09 2.39 6.85
C GLY A 239 -15.80 2.15 5.36
N THR A 240 -15.10 3.06 4.67
CA THR A 240 -14.69 2.88 3.27
C THR A 240 -13.62 1.78 3.15
N MET A 241 -13.79 0.84 2.21
CA MET A 241 -12.80 -0.22 1.98
C MET A 241 -11.53 0.36 1.35
N ILE A 242 -10.37 0.14 1.98
CA ILE A 242 -9.05 0.59 1.52
C ILE A 242 -8.37 -0.51 0.70
N TYR A 243 -8.43 -1.75 1.18
CA TYR A 243 -7.67 -2.87 0.62
C TYR A 243 -8.40 -4.21 0.83
N GLN A 244 -8.24 -5.12 -0.14
CA GLN A 244 -8.66 -6.52 -0.03
C GLN A 244 -7.59 -7.43 -0.64
N GLY A 245 -7.08 -8.40 0.12
CA GLY A 245 -6.08 -9.37 -0.35
C GLY A 245 -5.21 -9.91 0.77
N GLY A 246 -4.01 -10.37 0.39
CA GLY A 246 -3.06 -10.98 1.32
C GLY A 246 -2.33 -10.00 2.24
N PHE A 247 -2.08 -10.45 3.47
CA PHE A 247 -1.29 -9.77 4.49
C PHE A 247 -0.16 -10.65 5.02
N LEU A 248 1.04 -10.08 5.20
CA LEU A 248 2.14 -10.71 5.92
C LEU A 248 2.69 -9.76 6.99
N ALA A 249 2.61 -10.20 8.25
CA ALA A 249 3.07 -9.46 9.42
C ALA A 249 2.55 -8.00 9.46
N GLY A 250 1.27 -7.79 9.12
CA GLY A 250 0.63 -6.46 9.09
C GLY A 250 0.84 -5.63 7.82
N ASN A 251 1.59 -6.11 6.82
CA ASN A 251 1.79 -5.41 5.54
C ASN A 251 1.01 -6.12 4.43
N TYR A 252 0.57 -5.39 3.40
CA TYR A 252 0.03 -6.01 2.16
C TYR A 252 1.12 -6.87 1.50
N ASP A 253 0.81 -8.13 1.20
CA ASP A 253 1.78 -9.10 0.69
C ASP A 253 1.06 -10.22 -0.09
N GLY A 254 1.58 -10.60 -1.25
CA GLY A 254 0.86 -11.46 -2.20
C GLY A 254 -0.14 -10.67 -3.06
N THR A 255 -1.16 -11.33 -3.59
CA THR A 255 -2.14 -10.68 -4.48
C THR A 255 -3.17 -9.86 -3.72
N GLY A 256 -3.52 -8.68 -4.22
CA GLY A 256 -4.61 -7.89 -3.65
C GLY A 256 -5.09 -6.75 -4.53
N LYS A 257 -6.10 -6.05 -4.02
CA LYS A 257 -6.71 -4.86 -4.60
C LYS A 257 -6.64 -3.72 -3.61
N LYS A 258 -6.09 -2.59 -4.02
CA LYS A 258 -6.14 -1.33 -3.29
C LYS A 258 -7.15 -0.41 -3.95
N LEU A 259 -7.93 0.30 -3.16
CA LEU A 259 -9.01 1.18 -3.61
C LEU A 259 -8.66 2.66 -3.39
N TYR A 260 -9.35 3.53 -4.11
CA TYR A 260 -9.49 4.96 -3.83
C TYR A 260 -10.63 5.20 -2.83
N ASP A 261 -10.65 6.37 -2.20
CA ASP A 261 -11.70 6.81 -1.26
C ASP A 261 -13.12 6.82 -1.88
N ASN A 262 -13.23 6.86 -3.22
CA ASN A 262 -14.50 6.75 -3.94
C ASN A 262 -14.97 5.29 -4.18
N GLY A 263 -14.23 4.29 -3.67
CA GLY A 263 -14.51 2.87 -3.84
C GLY A 263 -14.07 2.25 -5.18
N VAL A 264 -13.46 3.03 -6.08
CA VAL A 264 -12.88 2.51 -7.32
C VAL A 264 -11.54 1.84 -7.03
N VAL A 265 -11.25 0.72 -7.70
CA VAL A 265 -9.94 0.05 -7.58
C VAL A 265 -8.85 0.99 -8.09
N GLN A 266 -7.88 1.34 -7.25
CA GLN A 266 -6.67 2.07 -7.61
C GLN A 266 -5.63 1.15 -8.26
N TYR A 267 -5.48 -0.05 -7.69
CA TYR A 267 -4.51 -1.04 -8.15
C TYR A 267 -5.01 -2.46 -7.89
N SER A 268 -4.72 -3.38 -8.81
CA SER A 268 -4.95 -4.82 -8.66
C SER A 268 -3.71 -5.57 -9.13
N GLY A 269 -3.06 -6.36 -8.27
CA GLY A 269 -1.81 -7.03 -8.59
C GLY A 269 -1.08 -7.58 -7.37
N GLU A 270 0.22 -7.82 -7.50
CA GLU A 270 1.07 -8.34 -6.43
C GLU A 270 1.64 -7.24 -5.52
N PHE A 271 1.78 -7.56 -4.24
CA PHE A 271 2.39 -6.73 -3.22
C PHE A 271 3.54 -7.49 -2.55
N ILE A 272 4.61 -6.78 -2.22
CA ILE A 272 5.66 -7.27 -1.33
C ILE A 272 5.91 -6.18 -0.27
N SER A 273 5.67 -6.51 0.99
CA SER A 273 5.88 -5.60 2.14
C SER A 273 5.26 -4.21 1.93
N GLY A 274 3.99 -4.17 1.50
CA GLY A 274 3.21 -2.96 1.27
C GLY A 274 3.48 -2.23 -0.05
N LYS A 275 4.41 -2.69 -0.89
CA LYS A 275 4.76 -2.06 -2.17
C LYS A 275 4.26 -2.87 -3.36
N LEU A 276 3.81 -2.17 -4.40
CA LEU A 276 3.43 -2.79 -5.68
C LEU A 276 4.62 -3.55 -6.27
N SER A 277 4.39 -4.79 -6.70
CA SER A 277 5.39 -5.67 -7.28
C SER A 277 4.77 -6.59 -8.34
N GLY A 278 5.57 -7.50 -8.91
CA GLY A 278 5.10 -8.52 -9.86
C GLY A 278 4.31 -7.94 -11.02
N ALA A 279 3.29 -8.67 -11.49
CA ALA A 279 2.35 -8.16 -12.47
C ALA A 279 1.17 -7.43 -11.80
N GLY A 280 0.68 -6.36 -12.44
CA GLY A 280 -0.53 -5.68 -11.97
C GLY A 280 -1.10 -4.66 -12.94
N SER A 281 -2.25 -4.12 -12.56
CA SER A 281 -2.94 -3.03 -13.24
C SER A 281 -3.18 -1.87 -12.28
N GLU A 282 -2.79 -0.67 -12.66
CA GLU A 282 -3.17 0.58 -12.02
C GLU A 282 -4.29 1.24 -12.83
N PHE A 283 -5.24 1.88 -12.15
CA PHE A 283 -6.40 2.51 -12.75
C PHE A 283 -6.48 3.99 -12.37
N TYR A 284 -7.19 4.78 -13.17
CA TYR A 284 -7.62 6.12 -12.79
C TYR A 284 -8.83 6.07 -11.84
N GLU A 285 -9.13 7.17 -11.14
CA GLU A 285 -10.36 7.30 -10.31
C GLU A 285 -11.66 7.14 -11.11
N SER A 286 -11.62 7.25 -12.44
CA SER A 286 -12.72 6.92 -13.37
C SER A 286 -12.94 5.41 -13.58
N GLY A 287 -12.02 4.56 -13.09
CA GLY A 287 -12.03 3.11 -13.29
C GLY A 287 -11.45 2.64 -14.64
N SER A 288 -11.00 3.56 -15.51
CA SER A 288 -10.25 3.20 -16.71
C SER A 288 -8.82 2.78 -16.35
N VAL A 289 -8.27 1.80 -17.06
CA VAL A 289 -6.88 1.34 -16.89
C VAL A 289 -5.95 2.51 -17.18
N LYS A 290 -5.00 2.75 -16.30
CA LYS A 290 -3.92 3.73 -16.43
C LYS A 290 -2.64 3.04 -16.89
N TYR A 291 -2.31 1.91 -16.28
CA TYR A 291 -1.13 1.11 -16.60
C TYR A 291 -1.42 -0.37 -16.38
N GLU A 292 -0.92 -1.22 -17.28
CA GLU A 292 -0.93 -2.67 -17.12
C GLU A 292 0.47 -3.21 -17.44
N GLY A 293 1.10 -3.93 -16.51
CA GLY A 293 2.47 -4.38 -16.68
C GLY A 293 3.14 -4.79 -15.38
N ALA A 294 4.47 -4.84 -15.40
CA ALA A 294 5.26 -5.23 -14.24
C ALA A 294 5.64 -4.03 -13.34
N PHE A 295 5.75 -4.32 -12.05
CA PHE A 295 6.08 -3.37 -10.99
C PHE A 295 7.28 -3.87 -10.18
N LEU A 296 8.14 -2.92 -9.76
CA LEU A 296 9.22 -3.19 -8.81
C LEU A 296 9.26 -2.08 -7.75
N ALA A 297 9.07 -2.46 -6.49
CA ALA A 297 9.12 -1.57 -5.33
C ALA A 297 8.20 -0.32 -5.44
N GLY A 298 7.05 -0.45 -6.10
CA GLY A 298 6.09 0.63 -6.32
C GLY A 298 6.23 1.41 -7.64
N LEU A 299 7.22 1.09 -8.48
CA LEU A 299 7.48 1.78 -9.76
C LEU A 299 7.25 0.84 -10.94
N TYR A 300 6.82 1.38 -12.09
CA TYR A 300 6.75 0.61 -13.35
C TYR A 300 8.15 0.09 -13.74
N SER A 301 8.24 -1.19 -14.10
CA SER A 301 9.49 -1.88 -14.38
C SER A 301 9.26 -3.08 -15.30
N GLY A 302 10.21 -3.42 -16.17
CA GLY A 302 10.00 -4.49 -17.16
C GLY A 302 8.96 -4.09 -18.21
N SER A 303 8.26 -5.05 -18.80
CA SER A 303 7.27 -4.76 -19.86
C SER A 303 5.96 -4.23 -19.29
N GLY A 304 5.36 -3.25 -19.97
CA GLY A 304 4.00 -2.78 -19.68
C GLY A 304 3.45 -1.84 -20.74
N THR A 305 2.19 -1.46 -20.55
CA THR A 305 1.43 -0.54 -21.40
C THR A 305 0.83 0.57 -20.54
N LEU A 306 1.06 1.82 -20.94
CA LEU A 306 0.50 3.03 -20.35
C LEU A 306 -0.64 3.54 -21.23
N TYR A 307 -1.74 3.96 -20.61
CA TYR A 307 -2.96 4.42 -21.27
C TYR A 307 -3.39 5.81 -20.79
N THR A 308 -4.16 6.52 -21.61
CA THR A 308 -4.92 7.71 -21.22
C THR A 308 -6.25 7.34 -20.54
N THR A 309 -6.91 8.33 -19.94
CA THR A 309 -8.21 8.14 -19.26
C THR A 309 -9.34 7.64 -20.17
N ASP A 310 -9.24 7.86 -21.48
CA ASP A 310 -10.17 7.35 -22.51
C ASP A 310 -9.80 5.96 -23.06
N GLY A 311 -8.70 5.37 -22.59
CA GLY A 311 -8.23 4.04 -23.01
C GLY A 311 -7.29 4.05 -24.23
N THR A 312 -6.94 5.20 -24.79
CA THR A 312 -5.92 5.28 -25.86
C THR A 312 -4.54 4.89 -25.28
N THR A 313 -3.80 4.03 -25.98
CA THR A 313 -2.42 3.72 -25.59
C THR A 313 -1.54 4.97 -25.71
N VAL A 314 -0.69 5.22 -24.72
CA VAL A 314 0.36 6.25 -24.72
C VAL A 314 1.69 5.62 -25.09
N TYR A 315 2.03 4.50 -24.45
CA TYR A 315 3.29 3.78 -24.64
C TYR A 315 3.11 2.29 -24.36
N ALA A 316 3.74 1.43 -25.15
CA ALA A 316 3.83 0.00 -24.92
C ALA A 316 5.29 -0.45 -25.09
N GLY A 317 5.92 -0.99 -24.05
CA GLY A 317 7.34 -1.32 -24.09
C GLY A 317 7.97 -1.57 -22.74
N GLY A 318 9.28 -1.42 -22.65
CA GLY A 318 10.05 -1.58 -21.41
C GLY A 318 10.04 -0.33 -20.52
N PHE A 319 10.10 -0.56 -19.21
CA PHE A 319 10.19 0.44 -18.15
C PHE A 319 11.34 0.14 -17.20
N LEU A 320 11.95 1.19 -16.68
CA LEU A 320 12.90 1.13 -15.57
C LEU A 320 12.64 2.32 -14.63
N ASN A 321 12.28 2.03 -13.38
CA ASN A 321 11.98 3.04 -12.36
C ASN A 321 10.95 4.10 -12.83
N GLY A 322 9.91 3.67 -13.54
CA GLY A 322 8.86 4.55 -14.10
C GLY A 322 9.22 5.24 -15.43
N SER A 323 10.46 5.15 -15.92
CA SER A 323 10.89 5.75 -17.20
C SER A 323 10.88 4.72 -18.33
N TYR A 324 10.56 5.14 -19.57
CA TYR A 324 10.66 4.27 -20.75
C TYR A 324 12.11 3.82 -20.97
N GLN A 325 12.32 2.53 -21.22
CA GLN A 325 13.64 1.91 -21.28
C GLN A 325 13.64 0.65 -22.17
N GLY A 326 14.65 0.52 -23.04
CA GLY A 326 14.71 -0.56 -24.03
C GLY A 326 13.67 -0.39 -25.14
N GLU A 327 13.32 -1.47 -25.83
CA GLU A 327 12.37 -1.41 -26.95
C GLU A 327 10.95 -1.01 -26.52
N GLY A 328 10.31 -0.17 -27.32
CA GLY A 328 8.90 0.20 -27.15
C GLY A 328 8.32 0.99 -28.32
N GLU A 329 7.02 1.23 -28.23
CA GLU A 329 6.22 2.04 -29.15
C GLU A 329 5.55 3.17 -28.37
N LEU A 330 5.74 4.41 -28.83
CA LEU A 330 5.08 5.61 -28.31
C LEU A 330 3.99 6.02 -29.29
N PHE A 331 2.80 6.34 -28.78
CA PHE A 331 1.60 6.62 -29.55
C PHE A 331 1.18 8.09 -29.41
N GLY A 332 0.66 8.65 -30.51
CA GLY A 332 0.10 9.99 -30.55
C GLY A 332 -1.36 10.03 -30.09
N LYS A 333 -1.92 11.24 -29.99
CA LYS A 333 -3.34 11.47 -29.61
C LYS A 333 -4.36 10.82 -30.56
N THR A 334 -3.95 10.41 -31.75
CA THR A 334 -4.75 9.70 -32.75
C THR A 334 -4.76 8.18 -32.55
N GLY A 335 -4.00 7.66 -31.57
CA GLY A 335 -3.77 6.22 -31.39
C GLY A 335 -2.80 5.61 -32.40
N LEU A 336 -2.21 6.41 -33.30
CA LEU A 336 -1.17 5.97 -34.24
C LEU A 336 0.22 6.06 -33.58
N PRO A 337 1.16 5.14 -33.89
CA PRO A 337 2.52 5.24 -33.40
C PRO A 337 3.18 6.52 -33.92
N VAL A 338 3.89 7.24 -33.05
CA VAL A 338 4.75 8.39 -33.39
C VAL A 338 6.23 8.03 -33.29
N TYR A 339 6.58 6.99 -32.52
CA TYR A 339 7.92 6.42 -32.47
C TYR A 339 7.87 4.92 -32.14
N LYS A 340 8.79 4.15 -32.72
CA LYS A 340 9.04 2.73 -32.43
C LYS A 340 10.53 2.46 -32.40
N GLY A 341 11.06 1.88 -31.33
CA GLY A 341 12.48 1.55 -31.19
C GLY A 341 12.96 1.61 -29.76
N SER A 342 14.26 1.76 -29.57
CA SER A 342 14.87 1.79 -28.24
C SER A 342 14.68 3.12 -27.49
N PHE A 343 14.58 3.01 -26.17
CA PHE A 343 14.47 4.11 -25.22
C PHE A 343 15.55 4.03 -24.14
N SER A 344 15.99 5.19 -23.66
CA SER A 344 16.82 5.30 -22.47
C SER A 344 16.38 6.51 -21.64
N GLY A 345 16.01 6.28 -20.37
CA GLY A 345 15.57 7.34 -19.46
C GLY A 345 14.40 8.18 -19.99
N GLY A 346 13.43 7.56 -20.67
CA GLY A 346 12.27 8.24 -21.25
C GLY A 346 12.48 8.90 -22.62
N LYS A 347 13.69 8.85 -23.20
CA LYS A 347 14.03 9.46 -24.50
C LYS A 347 14.34 8.40 -25.55
N TYR A 348 14.13 8.73 -26.82
CA TYR A 348 14.59 7.91 -27.96
C TYR A 348 16.11 7.72 -27.91
N HIS A 349 16.57 6.48 -28.08
CA HIS A 349 17.98 6.12 -27.98
C HIS A 349 18.25 4.85 -28.81
N GLY A 350 19.43 4.70 -29.41
CA GLY A 350 19.71 3.58 -30.30
C GLY A 350 18.85 3.60 -31.56
N GLU A 351 18.65 2.45 -32.21
CA GLU A 351 17.86 2.37 -33.44
C GLU A 351 16.36 2.58 -33.20
N GLY A 352 15.72 3.28 -34.13
CA GLY A 352 14.27 3.47 -34.11
C GLY A 352 13.69 4.06 -35.40
N GLN A 353 12.38 4.19 -35.41
CA GLN A 353 11.55 4.75 -36.46
C GLN A 353 10.64 5.83 -35.86
N SER A 354 10.54 7.00 -36.49
CA SER A 354 9.56 8.04 -36.12
C SER A 354 8.55 8.26 -37.23
N PHE A 355 7.33 8.61 -36.85
CA PHE A 355 6.17 8.72 -37.74
C PHE A 355 5.47 10.07 -37.54
N ASP A 356 4.68 10.49 -38.53
CA ASP A 356 3.84 11.68 -38.43
C ASP A 356 2.46 11.41 -37.79
N ASP A 357 1.62 12.44 -37.72
CA ASP A 357 0.27 12.37 -37.15
C ASP A 357 -0.70 11.48 -37.94
N GLN A 358 -0.34 11.11 -39.17
CA GLN A 358 -1.03 10.16 -40.04
C GLN A 358 -0.39 8.75 -40.01
N GLY A 359 0.64 8.54 -39.18
CA GLY A 359 1.37 7.27 -39.08
C GLY A 359 2.30 6.97 -40.26
N ARG A 360 2.64 7.97 -41.09
CA ARG A 360 3.59 7.82 -42.20
C ARG A 360 5.01 7.90 -41.65
N LEU A 361 5.89 6.99 -42.09
CA LEU A 361 7.29 6.95 -41.66
C LEU A 361 8.00 8.26 -42.05
N GLN A 362 8.54 8.98 -41.08
CA GLN A 362 9.35 10.18 -41.29
C GLN A 362 10.84 9.87 -41.24
N TYR A 363 11.29 9.07 -40.28
CA TYR A 363 12.71 8.77 -40.09
C TYR A 363 12.92 7.32 -39.65
N GLN A 364 14.02 6.71 -40.07
CA GLN A 364 14.52 5.45 -39.53
C GLN A 364 16.05 5.50 -39.36
N GLY A 365 16.57 5.19 -38.17
CA GLY A 365 18.00 5.18 -37.87
C GLY A 365 18.30 5.33 -36.38
N SER A 366 19.54 5.68 -36.05
CA SER A 366 19.98 5.84 -34.66
C SER A 366 19.58 7.18 -34.02
N PHE A 367 19.38 7.13 -32.70
CA PHE A 367 19.03 8.25 -31.83
C PHE A 367 19.95 8.30 -30.61
N VAL A 368 20.22 9.51 -30.10
CA VAL A 368 20.83 9.73 -28.79
C VAL A 368 20.10 10.89 -28.10
N ASP A 369 19.61 10.66 -26.88
CA ASP A 369 18.89 11.66 -26.06
C ASP A 369 17.72 12.34 -26.79
N GLY A 370 16.97 11.59 -27.59
CA GLY A 370 15.83 12.10 -28.36
C GLY A 370 16.21 12.79 -29.68
N LYS A 371 17.50 12.85 -30.04
CA LYS A 371 18.00 13.51 -31.24
C LYS A 371 18.53 12.50 -32.26
N LEU A 372 18.37 12.79 -33.55
CA LEU A 372 18.96 12.00 -34.64
C LEU A 372 20.49 11.97 -34.48
N ASN A 373 21.09 10.78 -34.51
CA ASN A 373 22.52 10.62 -34.28
C ASN A 373 23.03 9.33 -34.94
N GLY A 374 24.17 9.36 -35.63
CA GLY A 374 24.62 8.21 -36.43
C GLY A 374 23.87 8.09 -37.75
N LEU A 375 23.86 6.90 -38.35
CA LEU A 375 23.28 6.66 -39.67
C LEU A 375 21.74 6.61 -39.61
N GLY A 376 21.06 7.22 -40.58
CA GLY A 376 19.62 7.10 -40.75
C GLY A 376 19.11 7.54 -42.13
N THR A 377 17.83 7.31 -42.36
CA THR A 377 17.08 7.67 -43.57
C THR A 377 15.89 8.54 -43.17
N TRP A 378 15.76 9.71 -43.79
CA TRP A 378 14.59 10.60 -43.69
C TRP A 378 13.72 10.38 -44.94
N TYR A 379 12.40 10.26 -44.78
CA TYR A 379 11.42 9.99 -45.84
C TYR A 379 10.46 11.16 -46.06
N LYS A 380 9.88 11.22 -47.27
CA LYS A 380 8.76 12.10 -47.63
C LYS A 380 7.42 11.44 -47.31
N GLU A 381 6.34 12.23 -47.41
CA GLU A 381 4.95 11.76 -47.34
C GLU A 381 4.60 10.63 -48.34
N ASP A 382 5.29 10.55 -49.48
CA ASP A 382 5.12 9.51 -50.50
C ASP A 382 5.97 8.25 -50.25
N GLY A 383 6.73 8.21 -49.14
CA GLY A 383 7.63 7.11 -48.78
C GLY A 383 8.99 7.14 -49.50
N SER A 384 9.28 8.10 -50.37
CA SER A 384 10.61 8.24 -50.99
C SER A 384 11.61 8.92 -50.06
N ALA A 385 12.87 8.51 -50.09
CA ALA A 385 13.92 9.12 -49.27
C ALA A 385 14.13 10.62 -49.59
N ILE A 386 14.33 11.41 -48.55
CA ILE A 386 14.80 12.82 -48.52
C ILE A 386 16.31 12.85 -48.30
N TYR A 387 16.82 11.96 -47.45
CA TYR A 387 18.23 11.85 -47.11
C TYR A 387 18.50 10.45 -46.61
N LYS A 388 19.70 9.95 -46.90
CA LYS A 388 20.29 8.80 -46.24
C LYS A 388 21.71 9.18 -45.88
N GLY A 389 22.08 9.00 -44.62
CA GLY A 389 23.40 9.40 -44.14
C GLY A 389 23.47 9.67 -42.66
N TYR A 390 24.54 10.34 -42.25
CA TYR A 390 24.88 10.55 -40.86
C TYR A 390 24.26 11.82 -40.29
N PHE A 391 23.92 11.73 -39.00
CA PHE A 391 23.41 12.82 -38.18
C PHE A 391 24.27 12.97 -36.93
N ARG A 392 24.35 14.20 -36.41
CA ARG A 392 24.99 14.49 -35.12
C ARG A 392 24.13 15.50 -34.38
N ASN A 393 23.67 15.14 -33.18
CA ASN A 393 22.84 16.01 -32.33
C ASN A 393 21.58 16.59 -33.01
N GLY A 394 20.98 15.87 -33.96
CA GLY A 394 19.79 16.29 -34.71
C GLY A 394 20.09 17.01 -36.03
N GLU A 395 21.34 17.31 -36.34
CA GLU A 395 21.78 17.99 -37.57
C GLU A 395 22.40 16.99 -38.56
N LEU A 396 22.41 17.34 -39.85
CA LEU A 396 23.08 16.55 -40.90
C LEU A 396 24.60 16.60 -40.67
N ASP A 397 25.25 15.44 -40.67
CA ASP A 397 26.71 15.31 -40.47
C ASP A 397 27.38 14.68 -41.71
N PRO A 398 27.53 15.43 -42.82
CA PRO A 398 28.24 14.93 -43.99
C PRO A 398 29.72 14.63 -43.72
N SER A 399 30.31 15.19 -42.65
CA SER A 399 31.71 14.97 -42.32
C SER A 399 32.01 13.51 -41.93
N ALA A 400 31.00 12.78 -41.43
CA ALA A 400 31.13 11.38 -41.07
C ALA A 400 31.28 10.41 -42.26
N PHE A 401 31.16 10.88 -43.51
CA PHE A 401 31.53 10.09 -44.69
C PHE A 401 33.01 10.22 -45.08
N LEU A 402 33.75 11.21 -44.54
CA LEU A 402 35.16 11.43 -44.87
C LEU A 402 36.01 10.22 -44.44
N GLY A 403 36.96 9.82 -45.28
CA GLY A 403 37.81 8.65 -45.07
C GLY A 403 37.12 7.29 -45.25
N LEU A 404 35.81 7.23 -45.53
CA LEU A 404 35.15 5.97 -45.90
C LEU A 404 35.59 5.51 -47.29
N SER A 405 35.70 4.20 -47.48
CA SER A 405 35.98 3.65 -48.81
C SER A 405 34.77 3.78 -49.75
N ALA A 406 35.01 3.87 -51.06
CA ALA A 406 33.93 3.93 -52.05
C ALA A 406 32.98 2.72 -51.97
N VAL A 407 33.51 1.53 -51.67
CA VAL A 407 32.72 0.32 -51.39
C VAL A 407 31.84 0.52 -50.17
N ARG A 408 32.39 1.04 -49.06
CA ARG A 408 31.63 1.30 -47.85
C ARG A 408 30.56 2.39 -48.04
N LEU A 409 30.84 3.39 -48.88
CA LEU A 409 29.86 4.41 -49.26
C LEU A 409 28.71 3.80 -50.07
N GLU A 410 28.99 2.91 -51.02
CA GLU A 410 27.97 2.17 -51.79
C GLU A 410 27.14 1.24 -50.89
N GLU A 411 27.76 0.55 -49.92
CA GLU A 411 27.02 -0.25 -48.92
C GLU A 411 26.05 0.61 -48.10
N LEU A 412 26.48 1.81 -47.68
CA LEU A 412 25.68 2.71 -46.86
C LEU A 412 24.58 3.42 -47.65
N LEU A 413 24.87 3.90 -48.86
CA LEU A 413 23.97 4.76 -49.65
C LEU A 413 23.27 4.05 -50.82
N GLY A 414 23.66 2.82 -51.15
CA GLY A 414 23.27 2.16 -52.40
C GLY A 414 24.16 2.59 -53.56
N LYS A 415 23.79 2.20 -54.79
CA LYS A 415 24.62 2.48 -55.98
C LYS A 415 24.59 3.95 -56.40
N ALA A 416 25.75 4.46 -56.82
CA ALA A 416 25.87 5.78 -57.40
C ALA A 416 25.01 5.90 -58.68
N THR A 417 24.35 7.04 -58.82
CA THR A 417 23.45 7.35 -59.95
C THR A 417 24.16 8.08 -61.09
N GLY A 418 25.39 8.52 -60.86
CA GLY A 418 26.28 9.12 -61.85
C GLY A 418 27.71 9.12 -61.34
N VAL A 419 28.67 9.00 -62.26
CA VAL A 419 30.11 8.89 -61.98
C VAL A 419 30.87 9.71 -63.04
N ASP A 420 31.54 10.77 -62.62
CA ASP A 420 32.39 11.61 -63.49
C ASP A 420 33.86 11.34 -63.16
N VAL A 421 34.58 10.65 -64.07
CA VAL A 421 36.02 10.38 -63.92
C VAL A 421 36.82 11.63 -64.26
N LEU A 422 37.45 12.28 -63.26
CA LEU A 422 38.30 13.46 -63.47
C LEU A 422 39.73 13.06 -63.86
N ASN A 423 39.87 12.22 -64.89
CA ASN A 423 41.14 12.04 -65.57
C ASN A 423 41.33 13.25 -66.50
N ALA A 424 42.05 14.27 -66.04
CA ALA A 424 42.40 15.43 -66.87
C ALA A 424 43.42 15.02 -67.95
N PRO A 425 43.08 15.06 -69.26
CA PRO A 425 44.08 15.03 -70.32
C PRO A 425 44.70 16.43 -70.46
N PRO A 426 45.85 16.57 -71.13
CA PRO A 426 46.48 17.87 -71.32
C PRO A 426 45.61 18.82 -72.15
N VAL A 427 45.76 20.11 -71.88
CA VAL A 427 45.20 21.20 -72.68
C VAL A 427 45.75 21.14 -74.11
N ASP A 428 44.88 21.32 -75.10
CA ASP A 428 45.26 21.66 -76.48
C ASP A 428 44.57 22.97 -76.90
N LEU A 429 45.24 23.78 -77.72
CA LEU A 429 44.95 25.20 -77.95
C LEU A 429 45.02 25.59 -79.44
N GLY A 430 43.99 26.31 -79.91
CA GLY A 430 43.94 26.98 -81.23
C GLY A 430 42.57 26.81 -81.89
N SER A 431 41.96 27.79 -82.54
CA SER A 431 42.32 29.19 -82.92
C SER A 431 41.05 30.07 -82.80
N GLU A 432 41.05 31.40 -82.67
CA GLU A 432 41.77 32.46 -83.41
C GLU A 432 41.85 33.79 -82.60
N LEU A 433 42.88 34.61 -82.89
CA LEU A 433 42.96 36.10 -82.91
C LEU A 433 42.43 36.96 -81.73
N SER A 434 43.10 38.02 -81.25
CA SER A 434 44.47 38.54 -81.49
C SER A 434 44.86 39.60 -80.44
N ASP A 435 46.12 40.02 -80.49
CA ASP A 435 46.75 41.24 -79.94
C ASP A 435 47.37 41.19 -78.52
N ASP A 436 48.69 41.42 -78.55
CA ASP A 436 49.72 41.43 -77.49
C ASP A 436 49.74 42.74 -76.64
N PRO A 437 50.80 43.04 -75.86
CA PRO A 437 51.28 42.35 -74.64
C PRO A 437 51.52 43.35 -73.47
N VAL A 438 51.82 42.86 -72.26
CA VAL A 438 52.88 43.45 -71.39
C VAL A 438 53.40 42.34 -70.46
N ALA A 439 54.72 42.17 -70.42
CA ALA A 439 55.43 41.30 -69.48
C ALA A 439 56.02 42.10 -68.30
N LEU A 440 56.21 41.45 -67.15
CA LEU A 440 57.28 41.76 -66.20
C LEU A 440 57.85 40.45 -65.64
N GLU A 441 59.17 40.29 -65.76
CA GLU A 441 59.95 39.15 -65.26
C GLU A 441 60.35 39.35 -63.79
N GLY A 442 60.66 38.25 -63.09
CA GLY A 442 61.19 38.26 -61.72
C GLY A 442 61.61 36.87 -61.21
N SER A 443 62.85 36.48 -61.54
CA SER A 443 63.59 35.34 -60.97
C SER A 443 64.12 35.66 -59.55
N ALA A 444 64.60 34.77 -58.67
CA ALA A 444 64.76 33.29 -58.57
C ALA A 444 64.52 32.90 -57.07
N GLU A 445 64.54 31.66 -56.55
CA GLU A 445 65.64 30.68 -56.53
C GLU A 445 65.18 29.29 -56.01
N GLU A 446 66.01 28.26 -56.21
CA GLU A 446 65.81 26.80 -56.00
C GLU A 446 66.19 26.29 -54.58
N LEU A 447 65.94 25.08 -54.03
CA LEU A 447 65.24 23.77 -54.29
C LEU A 447 65.23 23.01 -52.90
N PRO A 448 64.96 21.68 -52.68
CA PRO A 448 64.42 20.58 -53.52
C PRO A 448 63.26 19.72 -52.91
N GLU A 449 62.72 18.81 -53.74
CA GLU A 449 62.00 17.53 -53.44
C GLU A 449 60.72 17.54 -52.56
N ALA A 450 59.66 16.78 -52.85
CA ALA A 450 59.49 15.68 -53.80
C ALA A 450 58.20 15.82 -54.65
N ALA A 451 58.13 15.08 -55.77
CA ALA A 451 56.99 15.12 -56.68
C ALA A 451 55.74 14.46 -56.07
N ALA A 452 54.66 15.24 -55.93
CA ALA A 452 53.34 14.70 -55.62
C ALA A 452 52.73 14.06 -56.88
N GLY A 453 52.34 12.79 -56.78
CA GLY A 453 51.40 12.21 -57.74
C GLY A 453 50.06 12.93 -57.65
N ILE A 454 49.42 13.17 -58.80
CA ILE A 454 48.00 13.55 -58.80
C ILE A 454 47.23 12.23 -58.73
N SER A 455 46.96 11.75 -57.52
CA SER A 455 46.04 10.64 -57.29
C SER A 455 44.71 10.99 -57.98
N PRO A 456 44.21 10.18 -58.93
CA PRO A 456 43.04 10.57 -59.72
C PRO A 456 41.82 10.61 -58.82
N SER A 457 41.17 11.78 -58.74
CA SER A 457 39.94 11.92 -57.98
C SER A 457 38.70 11.65 -58.84
N LEU A 458 37.76 10.89 -58.31
CA LEU A 458 36.54 10.48 -58.98
C LEU A 458 35.35 11.19 -58.32
N LYS A 459 34.50 11.85 -59.12
CA LYS A 459 33.28 12.48 -58.59
C LYS A 459 32.09 11.53 -58.73
N MET A 460 31.53 11.10 -57.60
CA MET A 460 30.37 10.21 -57.55
C MET A 460 29.12 10.98 -57.10
N ARG A 461 27.96 10.68 -57.69
CA ARG A 461 26.69 11.38 -57.44
C ARG A 461 25.56 10.43 -57.02
N PHE A 462 24.88 10.78 -55.94
CA PHE A 462 23.69 10.08 -55.43
C PHE A 462 22.46 11.00 -55.52
N GLN A 463 21.25 10.42 -55.56
CA GLN A 463 20.02 11.18 -55.84
C GLN A 463 19.22 11.63 -54.61
N GLU A 464 19.35 10.93 -53.48
CA GLU A 464 18.42 11.07 -52.33
C GLU A 464 18.47 12.49 -51.75
N LEU A 465 19.68 13.04 -51.60
CA LEU A 465 19.98 14.46 -51.80
C LEU A 465 21.01 14.55 -52.93
N LYS A 466 21.25 15.74 -53.51
CA LYS A 466 22.32 15.98 -54.51
C LYS A 466 23.71 15.93 -53.85
N LEU A 467 24.03 14.82 -53.20
CA LEU A 467 25.32 14.54 -52.59
C LEU A 467 26.30 14.20 -53.71
N SER A 468 27.36 15.00 -53.80
CA SER A 468 28.50 14.69 -54.65
C SER A 468 29.71 14.40 -53.76
N PHE A 469 30.31 13.24 -53.95
CA PHE A 469 31.51 12.82 -53.23
C PHE A 469 32.70 12.96 -54.17
N ILE A 470 33.81 13.50 -53.67
CA ILE A 470 35.11 13.42 -54.33
C ILE A 470 35.86 12.32 -53.60
N VAL A 471 36.13 11.21 -54.30
CA VAL A 471 36.93 10.11 -53.77
C VAL A 471 38.31 10.13 -54.42
N GLU A 472 39.35 9.89 -53.64
CA GLU A 472 40.73 9.77 -54.10
C GLU A 472 41.07 8.28 -54.25
N MET A 473 41.67 7.90 -55.38
CA MET A 473 42.12 6.53 -55.65
C MET A 473 43.46 6.26 -54.98
N ASP A 474 43.62 5.07 -54.38
CA ASP A 474 44.91 4.61 -53.86
C ASP A 474 45.86 4.22 -55.01
N ASP A 475 46.99 4.93 -55.09
CA ASP A 475 48.06 4.68 -56.07
C ASP A 475 48.75 3.32 -55.90
N SER A 476 48.50 2.58 -54.81
CA SER A 476 49.07 1.24 -54.58
C SER A 476 48.55 0.15 -55.53
N GLY A 477 47.49 0.43 -56.29
CA GLY A 477 46.84 -0.55 -57.17
C GLY A 477 45.93 -1.54 -56.44
N SER A 478 45.66 -1.31 -55.15
CA SER A 478 44.68 -2.04 -54.34
C SER A 478 43.25 -1.98 -54.89
N GLY A 479 42.91 -0.90 -55.62
CA GLY A 479 41.55 -0.56 -56.02
C GLY A 479 40.72 0.05 -54.89
N GLU A 480 41.33 0.33 -53.73
CA GLU A 480 40.69 1.08 -52.65
C GLU A 480 40.68 2.58 -52.98
N ALA A 481 39.62 3.28 -52.56
CA ALA A 481 39.46 4.71 -52.81
C ALA A 481 38.71 5.34 -51.64
N ALA A 482 39.19 6.47 -51.13
CA ALA A 482 38.67 7.11 -49.91
C ALA A 482 37.93 8.41 -50.23
N VAL A 483 36.81 8.68 -49.55
CA VAL A 483 36.09 9.96 -49.64
C VAL A 483 36.91 11.09 -49.02
N GLN A 484 37.33 12.07 -49.83
CA GLN A 484 38.07 13.25 -49.39
C GLN A 484 37.19 14.50 -49.24
N GLU A 485 36.12 14.63 -50.02
CA GLU A 485 35.19 15.77 -49.92
C GLU A 485 33.74 15.32 -50.10
N VAL A 486 32.83 15.97 -49.36
CA VAL A 486 31.37 15.76 -49.45
C VAL A 486 30.69 17.09 -49.74
N GLN A 487 30.18 17.24 -50.95
CA GLN A 487 29.43 18.41 -51.39
C GLN A 487 27.93 18.13 -51.31
N ILE A 488 27.20 18.90 -50.49
CA ILE A 488 25.73 18.90 -50.48
C ILE A 488 25.24 19.97 -51.46
N GLY A 489 24.72 19.57 -52.62
CA GLY A 489 24.05 20.50 -53.53
C GLY A 489 22.64 20.88 -53.03
N SER A 490 22.20 22.12 -53.27
CA SER A 490 20.80 22.50 -53.09
C SER A 490 19.92 21.71 -54.08
N GLY A 491 19.33 20.63 -53.59
CA GLY A 491 18.16 20.02 -54.22
C GLY A 491 16.94 20.91 -53.98
N ALA A 492 15.96 20.87 -54.89
CA ALA A 492 14.65 21.51 -54.66
C ALA A 492 13.98 21.05 -53.35
N VAL A 493 14.37 19.87 -52.85
CA VAL A 493 13.96 19.33 -51.54
C VAL A 493 14.59 20.10 -50.37
N LEU A 494 15.85 20.51 -50.47
CA LEU A 494 16.54 21.29 -49.43
C LEU A 494 15.98 22.73 -49.38
N GLU A 495 15.73 23.32 -50.55
CA GLU A 495 15.03 24.61 -50.67
C GLU A 495 13.59 24.53 -50.15
N ARG A 496 12.88 23.41 -50.38
CA ARG A 496 11.52 23.18 -49.88
C ARG A 496 11.46 22.92 -48.39
N MET A 497 12.37 22.10 -47.83
CA MET A 497 12.53 21.94 -46.39
C MET A 497 12.81 23.27 -45.71
N TYR A 498 13.76 24.05 -46.23
CA TYR A 498 14.02 25.41 -45.76
C TYR A 498 12.76 26.28 -45.81
N LYS A 499 11.99 26.21 -46.90
CA LYS A 499 10.74 26.95 -47.07
C LYS A 499 9.64 26.51 -46.08
N GLU A 500 9.48 25.22 -45.84
CA GLU A 500 8.47 24.66 -44.90
C GLU A 500 8.87 24.91 -43.43
N LEU A 501 10.13 24.70 -43.07
CA LEU A 501 10.67 25.05 -41.74
C LEU A 501 10.60 26.56 -41.46
N SER A 502 10.91 27.41 -42.46
CA SER A 502 10.77 28.88 -42.32
C SER A 502 9.32 29.34 -42.26
N ALA A 503 8.37 28.61 -42.89
CA ALA A 503 6.94 28.87 -42.75
C ALA A 503 6.44 28.48 -41.35
N ARG A 504 6.92 27.36 -40.82
CA ARG A 504 6.57 26.87 -39.48
C ARG A 504 7.14 27.74 -38.35
N ALA A 505 8.40 28.16 -38.47
CA ALA A 505 9.01 29.14 -37.57
C ALA A 505 8.25 30.48 -37.54
N LYS A 506 7.69 30.92 -38.68
CA LYS A 506 6.80 32.09 -38.75
C LYS A 506 5.44 31.90 -38.09
N ALA A 507 4.96 30.66 -37.97
CA ALA A 507 3.66 30.35 -37.35
C ALA A 507 3.75 30.16 -35.83
N GLU A 508 4.87 29.62 -35.33
CA GLU A 508 5.02 29.19 -33.93
C GLU A 508 5.74 30.23 -33.01
N GLY A 509 6.34 31.29 -33.57
CA GLY A 509 6.94 32.38 -32.80
C GLY A 509 8.44 32.22 -32.48
N PRO A 510 9.01 33.05 -31.59
CA PRO A 510 10.45 33.40 -31.60
C PRO A 510 11.42 32.33 -31.06
N ALA A 511 11.03 31.05 -31.02
CA ALA A 511 11.95 29.94 -30.73
C ALA A 511 12.90 29.62 -31.90
N LEU A 512 12.61 30.10 -33.11
CA LEU A 512 13.40 29.91 -34.32
C LEU A 512 13.56 31.24 -35.06
N THR A 513 14.75 31.84 -34.99
CA THR A 513 15.10 33.02 -35.79
C THR A 513 16.11 32.63 -36.86
N LEU A 514 15.72 32.72 -38.13
CA LEU A 514 16.55 32.36 -39.27
C LEU A 514 16.48 33.51 -40.29
N VAL A 515 17.61 34.20 -40.50
CA VAL A 515 17.70 35.36 -41.41
C VAL A 515 18.67 35.03 -42.53
N ALA A 516 18.19 35.05 -43.76
CA ALA A 516 19.01 34.85 -44.94
C ALA A 516 19.05 36.13 -45.78
N GLN A 517 20.25 36.68 -45.96
CA GLN A 517 20.62 37.40 -47.18
C GLN A 517 22.01 36.95 -47.64
N SER A 518 22.26 37.11 -48.93
CA SER A 518 23.36 36.46 -49.64
C SER A 518 24.74 36.86 -49.15
N ALA A 519 25.53 35.86 -48.72
CA ALA A 519 26.97 35.88 -48.47
C ALA A 519 27.51 36.49 -47.16
N SER A 520 26.71 36.52 -46.08
CA SER A 520 27.25 36.61 -44.71
C SER A 520 26.39 35.85 -43.70
N ALA A 521 27.01 35.39 -42.61
CA ALA A 521 26.31 34.79 -41.47
C ALA A 521 26.81 35.42 -40.17
N SER A 522 25.87 35.71 -39.27
CA SER A 522 26.15 36.28 -37.95
C SER A 522 25.40 35.49 -36.88
N PHE A 523 26.03 35.26 -35.74
CA PHE A 523 25.36 34.68 -34.57
C PHE A 523 25.80 35.39 -33.29
N TYR A 524 24.95 35.29 -32.27
CA TYR A 524 25.16 35.88 -30.95
C TYR A 524 25.48 34.80 -29.92
N ALA A 525 26.52 35.02 -29.12
CA ALA A 525 26.85 34.22 -27.96
C ALA A 525 27.46 35.12 -26.88
N GLU A 526 27.10 34.89 -25.61
CA GLU A 526 27.65 35.59 -24.43
C GLU A 526 27.63 37.14 -24.50
N GLY A 527 26.63 37.72 -25.18
CA GLY A 527 26.48 39.17 -25.31
C GLY A 527 27.38 39.83 -26.37
N LEU A 528 28.08 39.04 -27.20
CA LEU A 528 28.93 39.52 -28.29
C LEU A 528 28.42 39.04 -29.65
N THR A 529 28.76 39.81 -30.70
CA THR A 529 28.42 39.53 -32.10
C THR A 529 29.60 38.88 -32.80
N TYR A 530 29.39 37.73 -33.43
CA TYR A 530 30.40 37.09 -34.28
C TYR A 530 29.95 37.17 -35.74
N ARG A 531 30.88 37.58 -36.61
CA ARG A 531 30.63 37.83 -38.03
C ARG A 531 31.55 36.97 -38.89
N PHE A 532 30.96 36.24 -39.83
CA PHE A 532 31.69 35.47 -40.83
C PHE A 532 31.59 36.19 -42.18
N GLU A 533 32.72 36.67 -42.68
CA GLU A 533 32.82 37.28 -44.02
C GLU A 533 33.67 36.39 -44.94
N LEU A 534 33.20 36.23 -46.18
CA LEU A 534 33.87 35.45 -47.21
C LEU A 534 34.66 36.39 -48.13
N ASP A 535 35.94 36.07 -48.39
CA ASP A 535 36.84 36.90 -49.20
C ASP A 535 37.28 36.21 -50.50
N GLY A 536 37.56 37.02 -51.53
CA GLY A 536 37.99 36.61 -52.87
C GLY A 536 36.89 36.00 -53.77
N LYS A 537 36.71 36.54 -54.99
CA LYS A 537 35.80 36.01 -56.02
C LYS A 537 36.55 35.32 -57.16
N LYS A 538 36.06 34.15 -57.60
CA LYS A 538 36.32 33.61 -58.94
C LYS A 538 34.97 33.28 -59.59
N ASN A 539 34.70 33.83 -60.78
CA ASN A 539 33.41 33.75 -61.47
C ASN A 539 32.16 34.10 -60.62
N GLY A 540 32.32 35.02 -59.66
CA GLY A 540 31.19 35.58 -58.88
C GLY A 540 30.84 34.86 -57.58
N LEU A 541 31.50 33.75 -57.23
CA LEU A 541 31.31 33.05 -55.95
C LEU A 541 32.54 33.22 -55.01
N PRO A 542 32.34 33.29 -53.68
CA PRO A 542 33.44 33.49 -52.71
C PRO A 542 34.24 32.21 -52.43
N LEU A 543 35.52 32.32 -52.03
CA LEU A 543 36.46 31.18 -51.95
C LEU A 543 37.25 31.01 -50.64
N SER A 544 37.18 31.92 -49.68
CA SER A 544 37.70 31.74 -48.31
C SER A 544 36.88 32.58 -47.32
N GLY A 545 37.11 32.48 -46.00
CA GLY A 545 36.46 33.37 -45.04
C GLY A 545 37.16 33.46 -43.69
N THR A 546 37.03 34.61 -43.02
CA THR A 546 37.73 34.92 -41.76
C THR A 546 36.73 35.24 -40.64
N ILE A 547 37.01 34.77 -39.42
CA ILE A 547 36.25 35.11 -38.22
C ILE A 547 36.81 36.39 -37.62
N VAL A 548 35.98 37.42 -37.48
CA VAL A 548 36.33 38.66 -36.77
C VAL A 548 35.38 38.85 -35.59
N ARG A 549 35.95 39.29 -34.46
CA ARG A 549 35.22 39.67 -33.25
C ARG A 549 34.99 41.18 -33.28
N GLU A 550 33.74 41.60 -33.24
CA GLU A 550 33.33 43.00 -32.99
C GLU A 550 33.15 43.25 -31.48
#